data_AF-A0A953FBL8-F1
#
_entry.id   AF-A0A953FBL8-F1
#
_cell.length_a   1.000
_cell.length_b   1.000
_cell.length_c   1.000
_cell.angle_alpha   90.00
_cell.angle_beta   90.00
_cell.angle_gamma   90.00
#
_symmetry.space_group_name_H-M   'P 1'
#
loop_
_entity.id
_entity.type
_entity.pdbx_description
1 polymer ?
#
loop_
_entity_poly.entity_id
_entity_poly.type
_entity_poly.pdbx_seq_one_letter_code
_entity_poly.pdbx_strand_id
1 'polypeptide(L)' 'GKGEKKYEILIRDNGIGRKRSAEINASKTGKPASFATSAIAERIQFLTENYQCSISIEYTDLQRGTSVCLTIQGLEPHHA' A
#
# COMPACT_ATOMS: atom_id res chain seq x y z
N GLY A 1 -0.99 7.19 29.96
CA GLY A 1 -0.20 6.35 29.05
C GLY A 1 -0.13 7.05 27.72
N LYS A 2 1.06 7.24 27.15
CA LYS A 2 1.21 7.92 25.87
C LYS A 2 0.75 6.96 24.78
N GLY A 3 -0.28 7.32 24.02
CA GLY A 3 -0.72 6.51 22.87
C GLY A 3 0.40 6.39 21.85
N GLU A 4 0.50 5.23 21.21
CA GLU A 4 1.47 4.99 20.14
C GLU A 4 1.27 6.00 19.00
N LYS A 5 2.37 6.47 18.40
CA LYS A 5 2.30 7.40 17.26
C LYS A 5 1.70 6.69 16.05
N LYS A 6 0.81 7.38 15.35
CA LYS A 6 0.16 6.93 14.10
C LYS A 6 0.43 7.94 12.99
N TYR A 7 0.84 7.43 11.83
CA TYR A 7 0.98 8.20 10.58
C TYR A 7 0.01 7.65 9.54
N GLU A 8 -0.68 8.54 8.84
CA GLU A 8 -1.61 8.20 7.76
C GLU A 8 -1.16 8.91 6.48
N ILE A 9 -0.91 8.13 5.43
CA ILE A 9 -0.50 8.60 4.13
C ILE A 9 -1.60 8.25 3.13
N LEU A 10 -2.17 9.27 2.50
CA LEU A 10 -3.25 9.13 1.54
C LEU A 10 -2.75 9.45 0.14
N ILE A 11 -2.90 8.51 -0.78
CA ILE A 11 -2.56 8.65 -2.20
C ILE A 11 -3.86 8.53 -2.99
N ARG A 12 -4.13 9.49 -3.89
CA ARG A 12 -5.29 9.46 -4.78
C ARG A 12 -4.85 9.65 -6.21
N ASP A 13 -5.35 8.80 -7.09
CA ASP A 13 -5.26 8.97 -8.54
C ASP A 13 -6.65 9.13 -9.14
N ASN A 14 -6.73 9.76 -10.31
CA ASN A 14 -7.96 9.95 -11.09
C ASN A 14 -7.96 9.12 -12.39
N GLY A 15 -7.20 8.01 -12.40
CA GLY A 15 -7.04 7.11 -13.53
C GLY A 15 -8.23 6.19 -13.75
N ILE A 16 -8.01 5.10 -14.50
CA ILE A 16 -9.08 4.18 -14.91
C ILE A 16 -9.68 3.34 -13.79
N GLY A 17 -9.02 3.31 -12.62
CA GLY A 17 -9.40 2.49 -11.47
C GLY A 17 -8.94 1.03 -11.58
N ARG A 18 -8.88 0.35 -10.43
CA ARG A 18 -8.36 -1.02 -10.32
C ARG A 18 -9.22 -2.04 -11.07
N LYS A 19 -10.55 -1.92 -10.99
CA LYS A 19 -11.49 -2.84 -11.65
C LYS A 19 -11.28 -2.89 -13.16
N ARG A 20 -11.30 -1.72 -13.82
CA ARG A 20 -11.08 -1.61 -15.27
C ARG A 20 -9.68 -2.05 -15.68
N SER A 21 -8.67 -1.74 -14.86
CA SER A 21 -7.30 -2.23 -15.07
C SER A 21 -7.22 -3.77 -14.99
N ALA A 22 -7.92 -4.39 -14.04
CA ALA A 22 -7.99 -5.84 -13.90
C ALA A 22 -8.66 -6.50 -15.11
N GLU A 23 -9.77 -5.94 -15.61
CA GLU A 23 -10.44 -6.39 -16.84
C GLU A 23 -9.50 -6.34 -18.06
N ILE A 24 -8.75 -5.23 -18.22
CA ILE A 24 -7.76 -5.08 -19.30
C ILE A 24 -6.62 -6.08 -19.17
N ASN A 25 -6.20 -6.42 -17.94
CA ASN A 25 -5.12 -7.36 -17.73
C ASN A 25 -5.58 -8.83 -17.84
N ALA A 26 -6.82 -9.14 -17.51
CA ALA A 26 -7.40 -10.48 -17.67
C ALA A 26 -7.44 -10.92 -19.14
N SER A 27 -7.60 -9.99 -20.08
CA SER A 27 -7.54 -10.27 -21.52
C SER A 27 -6.11 -10.43 -22.07
N LYS A 28 -5.06 -10.19 -21.27
CA LYS A 28 -3.66 -10.29 -21.69
C LYS A 28 -3.03 -11.57 -21.14
N THR A 29 -2.98 -12.62 -21.97
CA THR A 29 -2.28 -13.86 -21.64
C THR A 29 -0.76 -13.66 -21.54
N GLY A 30 -0.12 -14.27 -20.54
CA GLY A 30 1.35 -14.33 -20.43
C GLY A 30 2.04 -13.17 -19.71
N LYS A 31 1.30 -12.28 -19.04
CA LYS A 31 1.92 -11.27 -18.17
C LYS A 31 2.28 -11.86 -16.79
N PRO A 32 3.49 -11.61 -16.28
CA PRO A 32 3.82 -11.93 -14.89
C PRO A 32 2.81 -11.28 -13.94
N ALA A 33 2.48 -11.98 -12.85
CA ALA A 33 1.85 -11.35 -11.69
C ALA A 33 2.68 -10.10 -11.30
N SER A 34 2.00 -9.02 -10.91
CA SER A 34 2.56 -7.68 -10.82
C SER A 34 3.82 -7.62 -9.94
N PHE A 35 5.00 -7.59 -10.59
CA PHE A 35 6.30 -7.44 -9.93
C PHE A 35 6.31 -6.29 -8.92
N ALA A 36 5.71 -5.16 -9.27
CA ALA A 36 5.60 -4.00 -8.39
C ALA A 36 4.84 -4.30 -7.09
N THR A 37 3.73 -5.06 -7.16
CA THR A 37 2.94 -5.41 -5.97
C THR A 37 3.72 -6.31 -5.03
N SER A 38 4.38 -7.35 -5.55
CA SER A 38 5.21 -8.24 -4.74
C SER A 38 6.38 -7.49 -4.10
N ALA A 39 7.05 -6.63 -4.87
CA ALA A 39 8.18 -5.84 -4.38
C ALA A 39 7.77 -4.77 -3.35
N ILE A 40 6.51 -4.31 -3.37
CA ILE A 40 5.95 -3.44 -2.32
C ILE A 40 5.65 -4.26 -1.06
N ALA A 41 5.04 -5.43 -1.20
CA ALA A 41 4.73 -6.30 -0.06
C ALA A 41 6.00 -6.71 0.70
N GLU A 42 7.06 -7.10 -0.02
CA GLU A 42 8.36 -7.44 0.55
C GLU A 42 8.97 -6.26 1.34
N ARG A 43 8.90 -5.04 0.78
CA ARG A 43 9.37 -3.82 1.47
C ARG A 43 8.60 -3.55 2.75
N ILE A 44 7.28 -3.73 2.74
CA ILE A 44 6.42 -3.52 3.92
C ILE A 44 6.77 -4.53 5.01
N GLN A 45 6.97 -5.79 4.63
CA GLN A 45 7.40 -6.82 5.56
C GLN A 45 8.74 -6.46 6.19
N PHE A 46 9.74 -6.11 5.37
CA PHE A 46 11.05 -5.68 5.85
C PHE A 46 10.95 -4.50 6.84
N LEU A 47 10.14 -3.47 6.53
CA LEU A 47 9.97 -2.32 7.41
C LEU A 47 9.28 -2.70 8.73
N THR A 48 8.25 -3.53 8.68
CA THR A 48 7.52 -4.01 9.85
C THR A 48 8.44 -4.77 10.81
N GLU A 49 9.28 -5.67 10.26
CA GLU A 49 10.23 -6.48 11.03
C GLU A 49 11.37 -5.64 11.63
N ASN A 50 11.96 -4.73 10.86
CA ASN A 50 13.15 -3.98 11.29
C ASN A 50 12.82 -2.81 12.24
N TYR A 51 11.65 -2.19 12.10
CA TYR A 51 11.27 -1.01 12.89
C TYR A 51 10.22 -1.31 13.97
N GLN A 52 9.85 -2.57 14.16
CA GLN A 52 8.85 -3.01 15.16
C GLN A 52 7.55 -2.20 15.10
N CYS A 53 7.13 -1.83 13.89
CA CYS A 53 5.95 -1.02 13.64
C CYS A 53 4.90 -1.82 12.87
N SER A 54 3.63 -1.43 12.95
CA SER A 54 2.57 -2.00 12.13
C SER A 54 2.33 -1.13 10.90
N ILE A 55 2.31 -1.74 9.72
CA ILE A 55 1.98 -1.07 8.46
C ILE A 55 0.77 -1.75 7.83
N SER A 56 -0.28 -0.98 7.52
CA SER A 56 -1.47 -1.47 6.82
C SER A 56 -1.77 -0.62 5.58
N ILE A 57 -2.33 -1.26 4.54
CA ILE A 57 -2.74 -0.61 3.30
C ILE A 57 -4.21 -0.90 3.03
N GLU A 58 -4.97 0.16 2.81
CA GLU A 58 -6.36 0.08 2.38
C GLU A 58 -6.52 0.67 0.98
N TYR A 59 -7.18 -0.06 0.10
CA TYR A 59 -7.50 0.38 -1.24
C TYR A 59 -9.00 0.65 -1.35
N THR A 60 -9.37 1.87 -1.72
CA THR A 60 -10.75 2.27 -1.98
C THR A 60 -10.91 2.63 -3.46
N ASP A 61 -11.85 1.99 -4.13
CA ASP A 61 -12.23 2.38 -5.49
C ASP A 61 -13.07 3.66 -5.44
N LEU A 62 -12.68 4.66 -6.23
CA LEU A 62 -13.43 5.90 -6.37
C LEU A 62 -14.26 5.85 -7.66
N GLN A 63 -15.22 6.76 -7.80
CA GLN A 63 -15.94 6.94 -9.07
C GLN A 63 -14.98 7.20 -10.24
N ARG A 64 -13.87 7.91 -9.97
CA ARG A 64 -12.77 8.15 -10.91
C ARG A 64 -11.43 7.92 -10.21
N GLY A 65 -10.81 6.79 -10.51
CA GLY A 65 -9.48 6.40 -10.01
C GLY A 65 -9.52 5.62 -8.69
N THR A 66 -8.43 5.69 -7.93
CA THR A 66 -8.23 4.89 -6.71
C THR A 66 -7.73 5.76 -5.58
N SER A 67 -8.16 5.46 -4.36
CA SER A 67 -7.55 5.97 -3.13
C SER A 67 -6.81 4.86 -2.42
N VAL A 68 -5.59 5.13 -1.97
CA VAL A 68 -4.77 4.22 -1.18
C VAL A 68 -4.45 4.91 0.14
N CYS A 69 -4.80 4.29 1.26
CA CYS A 69 -4.43 4.76 2.59
C CYS A 69 -3.38 3.81 3.17
N LEU A 70 -2.20 4.33 3.49
CA LEU A 70 -1.14 3.63 4.20
C LEU A 70 -1.12 4.14 5.64
N THR A 71 -1.31 3.24 6.60
CA THR A 71 -1.24 3.57 8.03
C THR A 71 -0.01 2.92 8.65
N ILE A 72 0.80 3.71 9.35
CA ILE A 72 1.98 3.27 10.10
C ILE A 72 1.74 3.55 11.59
N GLN A 73 1.85 2.53 12.45
CA GLN A 73 1.65 2.63 13.90
C GLN A 73 2.87 2.11 14.65
N GLY A 74 3.25 2.78 15.74
CA GLY A 74 4.36 2.35 16.59
C GLY A 74 5.75 2.61 15.99
N LEU A 75 5.85 3.40 14.92
CA LEU A 75 7.15 3.80 14.38
C LEU A 75 7.83 4.78 15.33
N GLU A 76 8.82 4.29 16.06
CA GLU A 76 9.69 5.13 16.89
C GLU A 76 10.93 5.57 16.13
N PRO A 77 11.40 6.82 16.34
CA PRO A 77 12.66 7.26 15.77
C PRO A 77 13.80 6.37 16.29
N HIS A 78 14.56 5.76 15.39
CA HIS A 78 15.87 5.24 15.77
C HIS A 78 16.73 6.43 16.22
N HIS A 79 17.07 6.46 17.50
CA HIS A 79 18.14 7.31 18.00
C HIS A 79 19.44 6.77 17.39
N ALA A 80 19.90 7.41 16.32
CA ALA A 80 21.23 7.20 15.75
C ALA A 80 22.29 7.80 16.68
#